data_AF-A0AAD0VAP6-F1
#
_entry.id   AF-A0AAD0VAP6-F1
#
_cell.length_a   1.000
_cell.length_b   1.000
_cell.length_c   1.000
_cell.angle_alpha   90.00
_cell.angle_beta   90.00
_cell.angle_gamma   90.00
#
_symmetry.space_group_name_H-M   'P 1'
#
loop_
_entity.id
_entity.type
_entity.pdbx_description
1 polymer ?
#
loop_
_entity_poly.entity_id
_entity_poly.type
_entity_poly.pdbx_seq_one_letter_code
_entity_poly.pdbx_strand_id
1 'polypeptide(L)'
;MAKKPLTYQFHPSMFYTTETNLRRMIGGNLKGVSRREMIQDISRSEPYFHTSLNFIVFSEDLAYERSAREVILPEGPEIYHELLQAKYTMSSAKGFSLPFSSFVLCMPKGFEMEGVEIPACLVTYSDYRSSPEKIIYPFSDYINAPRPQVGLSESSENSNYLSITYLEPGTISYARVMAVDDDLPKILSAETPEACRDAIGDYGFFDRLTSMNEKDMIIQFYLMKLVSSIGIYLIANQQQGLKSGFPGKLPPKFLDRDPAFSIRMNTLLNKPPVETFVEKPQAARWHFSQEQRGDYNGSSMDNIKLDWLRD
;
A
#
# COMPACT_ATOMS: atom_id res chain seq x y z
N MET A 1 -1.29 -26.59 -24.98
CA MET A 1 -0.54 -26.52 -23.72
C MET A 1 -1.42 -25.88 -22.65
N ALA A 2 -1.61 -26.52 -21.49
CA ALA A 2 -2.36 -25.91 -20.39
C ALA A 2 -1.52 -24.74 -19.82
N LYS A 3 -2.10 -23.53 -19.77
CA LYS A 3 -1.44 -22.39 -19.12
C LYS A 3 -1.31 -22.72 -17.63
N LYS A 4 -0.09 -22.64 -17.08
CA LYS A 4 0.15 -22.80 -15.63
C LYS A 4 -0.57 -21.68 -14.87
N PRO A 5 -1.04 -21.93 -13.63
CA PRO A 5 -1.61 -20.86 -12.81
C PRO A 5 -0.55 -19.80 -12.51
N LEU A 6 -0.97 -18.53 -12.52
CA LEU A 6 -0.13 -17.41 -12.11
C LEU A 6 0.23 -17.57 -10.62
N THR A 7 1.45 -17.19 -10.25
CA THR A 7 1.92 -17.24 -8.87
C THR A 7 2.24 -15.85 -8.37
N TYR A 8 1.63 -15.47 -7.26
CA TYR A 8 1.81 -14.18 -6.62
C TYR A 8 2.35 -14.34 -5.21
N GLN A 9 3.22 -13.41 -4.81
CA GLN A 9 3.52 -13.16 -3.41
C GLN A 9 2.34 -12.44 -2.76
N PHE A 10 2.02 -12.83 -1.53
CA PHE A 10 1.00 -12.21 -0.70
C PHE A 10 1.69 -11.52 0.48
N HIS A 11 1.17 -10.39 0.95
CA HIS A 11 1.67 -9.77 2.18
C HIS A 11 1.45 -10.73 3.36
N PRO A 12 2.50 -11.29 3.97
CA PRO A 12 2.32 -12.19 5.10
C PRO A 12 1.85 -11.35 6.29
N SER A 13 0.68 -11.65 6.84
CA SER A 13 0.21 -10.92 8.02
C SER A 13 1.17 -11.13 9.21
N MET A 14 1.52 -10.03 9.90
CA MET A 14 2.31 -10.07 11.13
C MET A 14 1.63 -10.92 12.20
N PHE A 15 0.29 -10.90 12.28
CA PHE A 15 -0.46 -11.82 13.14
C PHE A 15 -0.13 -13.28 12.88
N TYR A 16 -0.17 -13.68 11.61
CA TYR A 16 0.08 -15.05 11.20
C TYR A 16 1.55 -15.47 11.35
N THR A 17 2.47 -14.59 10.95
CA THR A 17 3.92 -14.88 11.04
C THR A 17 4.39 -14.95 12.49
N THR A 18 3.96 -14.02 13.34
CA THR A 18 4.25 -14.05 14.78
C THR A 18 3.69 -15.30 15.43
N GLU A 19 2.42 -15.64 15.18
CA GLU A 19 1.81 -16.86 15.72
C GLU A 19 2.59 -18.11 15.29
N THR A 20 2.89 -18.24 14.00
CA THR A 20 3.60 -19.41 13.45
C THR A 20 5.01 -19.52 14.04
N ASN A 21 5.73 -18.41 14.15
CA ASN A 21 7.09 -18.38 14.70
C ASN A 21 7.12 -18.71 16.19
N LEU A 22 6.21 -18.16 16.99
CA LEU A 22 6.09 -18.47 18.42
C LEU A 22 5.77 -19.94 18.65
N ARG A 23 4.79 -20.48 17.92
CA ARG A 23 4.44 -21.91 17.98
C ARG A 23 5.61 -22.81 17.60
N ARG A 24 6.43 -22.41 16.62
CA ARG A 24 7.64 -23.13 16.21
C ARG A 24 8.73 -23.09 17.28
N MET A 25 8.95 -21.95 17.93
CA MET A 25 9.98 -21.76 18.95
C MET A 25 9.67 -22.48 20.26
N ILE A 26 8.41 -22.39 20.73
CA ILE A 26 7.99 -22.88 22.05
C ILE A 26 7.43 -24.31 21.97
N GLY A 27 7.07 -24.78 20.77
CA GLY A 27 6.57 -26.14 20.53
C GLY A 27 5.12 -26.35 21.01
N GLY A 28 4.80 -27.59 21.41
CA GLY A 28 3.43 -28.01 21.75
C GLY A 28 2.77 -27.30 22.93
N ASN A 29 3.54 -26.53 23.73
CA ASN A 29 3.06 -25.84 24.92
C ASN A 29 2.11 -24.66 24.62
N LEU A 30 2.05 -24.19 23.37
CA LEU A 30 1.12 -23.15 22.94
C LEU A 30 -0.18 -23.70 22.32
N LYS A 31 -0.40 -25.02 22.34
CA LYS A 31 -1.66 -25.60 21.85
C LYS A 31 -2.83 -25.06 22.68
N GLY A 32 -3.77 -24.38 22.03
CA GLY A 32 -4.97 -23.82 22.67
C GLY A 32 -4.87 -22.35 23.06
N VAL A 33 -3.67 -21.76 23.09
CA VAL A 33 -3.52 -20.30 23.27
C VAL A 33 -3.98 -19.61 21.98
N SER A 34 -4.89 -18.66 22.11
CA SER A 34 -5.40 -17.90 20.98
C SER A 34 -4.36 -16.90 20.47
N ARG A 35 -4.45 -16.55 19.18
CA ARG A 35 -3.61 -15.53 18.55
C ARG A 35 -3.65 -14.19 19.31
N ARG A 36 -4.84 -13.82 19.80
CA ARG A 36 -5.06 -12.61 20.62
C ARG A 36 -4.22 -12.63 21.90
N GLU A 37 -4.28 -13.73 22.65
CA GLU A 37 -3.54 -13.90 23.91
C GLU A 37 -2.04 -13.85 23.69
N MET A 38 -1.53 -14.50 22.62
CA MET A 38 -0.10 -14.44 22.30
C MET A 38 0.41 -13.02 22.09
N ILE A 39 -0.33 -12.20 21.33
CA ILE A 39 0.07 -10.83 21.02
C ILE A 39 -0.12 -9.92 22.22
N GLN A 40 -1.16 -10.16 23.03
CA GLN A 40 -1.33 -9.49 24.31
C GLN A 40 -0.13 -9.77 25.24
N ASP A 41 0.35 -11.01 25.31
CA ASP A 41 1.50 -11.35 26.14
C ASP A 41 2.80 -10.70 25.62
N ILE A 42 3.01 -10.68 24.28
CA ILE A 42 4.11 -9.91 23.67
C ILE A 42 4.04 -8.44 24.11
N SER A 43 2.88 -7.81 23.98
CA SER A 43 2.69 -6.38 24.30
C SER A 43 3.00 -6.03 25.76
N ARG A 44 2.81 -6.97 26.68
CA ARG A 44 3.13 -6.81 28.10
C ARG A 44 4.60 -7.05 28.39
N SER A 45 5.24 -7.92 27.62
CA SER A 45 6.63 -8.32 27.84
C SER A 45 7.65 -7.36 27.22
N GLU A 46 7.27 -6.62 26.17
CA GLU A 46 8.14 -5.68 25.46
C GLU A 46 7.96 -4.26 25.98
N PRO A 47 8.96 -3.68 26.69
CA PRO A 47 8.96 -2.26 27.00
C PRO A 47 8.90 -1.48 25.69
N TYR A 48 8.03 -0.47 25.62
CA TYR A 48 7.83 0.38 24.43
C TYR A 48 7.10 -0.28 23.25
N PHE A 49 6.41 -1.40 23.45
CA PHE A 49 5.60 -2.01 22.38
C PHE A 49 4.65 -0.98 21.73
N HIS A 50 3.95 -0.16 22.53
CA HIS A 50 2.99 0.83 22.04
C HIS A 50 3.56 1.96 21.16
N THR A 51 4.87 2.18 21.21
CA THR A 51 5.58 3.15 20.37
C THR A 51 6.44 2.46 19.32
N SER A 52 6.34 1.14 19.19
CA SER A 52 7.11 0.35 18.24
C SER A 52 6.46 0.30 16.87
N LEU A 53 7.28 0.04 15.86
CA LEU A 53 6.81 -0.25 14.50
C LEU A 53 5.84 -1.45 14.47
N ASN A 54 6.14 -2.50 15.25
CA ASN A 54 5.32 -3.71 15.31
C ASN A 54 3.88 -3.38 15.74
N PHE A 55 3.70 -2.49 16.71
CA PHE A 55 2.37 -2.09 17.16
C PHE A 55 1.54 -1.43 16.05
N ILE A 56 2.16 -0.59 15.22
CA ILE A 56 1.46 0.00 14.06
C ILE A 56 1.16 -1.05 13.00
N VAL A 57 2.12 -1.93 12.68
CA VAL A 57 1.91 -2.99 11.69
C VAL A 57 0.77 -3.93 12.12
N PHE A 58 0.72 -4.33 13.39
CA PHE A 58 -0.41 -5.09 13.91
C PHE A 58 -1.73 -4.30 13.85
N SER A 59 -1.69 -2.98 14.08
CA SER A 59 -2.90 -2.15 13.99
C SER A 59 -3.45 -2.09 12.56
N GLU A 60 -2.58 -1.90 11.57
CA GLU A 60 -2.95 -1.87 10.15
C GLU A 60 -3.40 -3.26 9.66
N ASP A 61 -2.71 -4.32 10.05
CA ASP A 61 -3.14 -5.69 9.76
C ASP A 61 -4.55 -5.94 10.33
N LEU A 62 -4.82 -5.60 11.60
CA LEU A 62 -6.14 -5.81 12.20
C LEU A 62 -7.23 -5.00 11.49
N ALA A 63 -6.92 -3.76 11.09
CA ALA A 63 -7.84 -2.94 10.29
C ALA A 63 -8.16 -3.62 8.95
N TYR A 64 -7.15 -4.16 8.27
CA TYR A 64 -7.33 -4.98 7.07
C TYR A 64 -8.18 -6.24 7.36
N GLU A 65 -7.92 -6.99 8.43
CA GLU A 65 -8.67 -8.21 8.78
C GLU A 65 -10.15 -7.93 9.07
N ARG A 66 -10.48 -6.73 9.58
CA ARG A 66 -11.84 -6.26 9.86
C ARG A 66 -12.54 -5.65 8.65
N SER A 67 -11.78 -5.34 7.60
CA SER A 67 -12.31 -4.80 6.34
C SER A 67 -12.87 -5.90 5.44
N ALA A 68 -13.15 -5.55 4.18
CA ALA A 68 -13.51 -6.50 3.14
C ALA A 68 -12.38 -7.44 2.72
N ARG A 69 -11.14 -7.21 3.19
CA ARG A 69 -9.92 -7.98 2.88
C ARG A 69 -9.63 -8.00 1.38
N GLU A 70 -9.59 -6.79 0.83
CA GLU A 70 -9.42 -6.57 -0.60
C GLU A 70 -7.98 -6.85 -1.02
N VAL A 71 -7.82 -7.51 -2.17
CA VAL A 71 -6.53 -7.89 -2.74
C VAL A 71 -6.51 -7.43 -4.18
N ILE A 72 -5.45 -6.73 -4.57
CA ILE A 72 -5.22 -6.32 -5.95
C ILE A 72 -4.15 -7.23 -6.56
N LEU A 73 -4.50 -7.84 -7.69
CA LEU A 73 -3.66 -8.71 -8.49
C LEU A 73 -3.45 -8.07 -9.86
N PRO A 74 -2.22 -7.90 -10.36
CA PRO A 74 -2.03 -7.43 -11.72
C PRO A 74 -2.37 -8.55 -12.71
N GLU A 75 -2.97 -8.20 -13.85
CA GLU A 75 -3.28 -9.15 -14.92
C GLU A 75 -2.02 -9.88 -15.43
N GLY A 76 -0.89 -9.17 -15.45
CA GLY A 76 0.46 -9.66 -15.72
C GLY A 76 1.51 -8.72 -15.12
N PRO A 77 2.80 -9.07 -15.07
CA PRO A 77 3.84 -8.17 -14.56
C PRO A 77 4.00 -6.87 -15.38
N GLU A 78 3.56 -6.87 -16.65
CA GLU A 78 3.74 -5.77 -17.59
C GLU A 78 3.04 -4.49 -17.13
N ILE A 79 1.82 -4.58 -16.56
CA ILE A 79 1.12 -3.38 -16.07
C ILE A 79 1.89 -2.67 -14.97
N TYR A 80 2.58 -3.38 -14.08
CA TYR A 80 3.38 -2.73 -13.05
C TYR A 80 4.58 -2.00 -13.66
N HIS A 81 5.25 -2.58 -14.65
CA HIS A 81 6.31 -1.89 -15.37
C HIS A 81 5.80 -0.65 -16.11
N GLU A 82 4.66 -0.75 -16.81
CA GLU A 82 4.03 0.38 -17.50
C GLU A 82 3.66 1.50 -16.52
N LEU A 83 3.05 1.15 -15.38
CA LEU A 83 2.69 2.11 -14.34
C LEU A 83 3.91 2.77 -13.69
N LEU A 84 5.04 2.09 -13.59
CA LEU A 84 6.29 2.64 -13.05
C LEU A 84 7.07 3.49 -14.06
N GLN A 85 6.92 3.22 -15.35
CA GLN A 85 7.57 3.97 -16.44
C GLN A 85 6.74 5.16 -16.92
N ALA A 86 5.44 5.16 -16.66
CA ALA A 86 4.57 6.28 -16.96
C ALA A 86 5.06 7.56 -16.27
N LYS A 87 5.00 8.66 -17.02
CA LYS A 87 5.28 10.00 -16.50
C LYS A 87 3.99 10.59 -16.00
N TYR A 88 3.87 10.84 -14.70
CA TYR A 88 2.72 11.50 -14.10
C TYR A 88 3.08 12.93 -13.77
N THR A 89 2.25 13.89 -14.20
CA THR A 89 2.32 15.24 -13.63
C THR A 89 1.11 15.45 -12.75
N MET A 90 1.31 15.82 -11.49
CA MET A 90 0.21 16.13 -10.57
C MET A 90 0.51 17.47 -9.90
N SER A 91 -0.38 18.45 -10.07
CA SER A 91 -0.23 19.78 -9.44
C SER A 91 -0.72 19.82 -8.00
N SER A 92 -1.65 18.92 -7.64
CA SER A 92 -2.20 18.76 -6.29
C SER A 92 -2.73 17.34 -6.12
N ALA A 93 -2.66 16.81 -4.89
CA ALA A 93 -3.27 15.53 -4.53
C ALA A 93 -4.79 15.61 -4.30
N LYS A 94 -5.41 16.78 -4.49
CA LYS A 94 -6.85 16.94 -4.33
C LYS A 94 -7.62 16.00 -5.26
N GLY A 95 -8.53 15.20 -4.71
CA GLY A 95 -9.28 14.22 -5.49
C GLY A 95 -8.51 12.93 -5.81
N PHE A 96 -7.26 12.80 -5.36
CA PHE A 96 -6.60 11.51 -5.31
C PHE A 96 -7.40 10.57 -4.40
N SER A 97 -7.49 9.32 -4.81
CA SER A 97 -8.17 8.27 -4.07
C SER A 97 -7.64 6.92 -4.51
N LEU A 98 -7.67 5.97 -3.58
CA LEU A 98 -7.42 4.57 -3.85
C LEU A 98 -8.75 3.80 -3.89
N PRO A 99 -8.82 2.66 -4.60
CA PRO A 99 -10.07 1.91 -4.76
C PRO A 99 -10.62 1.39 -3.43
N PHE A 100 -9.75 1.21 -2.43
CA PHE A 100 -10.08 0.73 -1.11
C PHE A 100 -9.26 1.47 -0.06
N SER A 101 -9.80 1.62 1.15
CA SER A 101 -9.07 2.21 2.29
C SER A 101 -7.99 1.30 2.86
N SER A 102 -8.06 -0.01 2.59
CA SER A 102 -7.03 -0.97 2.95
C SER A 102 -7.08 -2.17 2.00
N PHE A 103 -5.94 -2.57 1.44
CA PHE A 103 -5.83 -3.70 0.53
C PHE A 103 -4.41 -4.28 0.48
N VAL A 104 -4.29 -5.56 0.16
CA VAL A 104 -2.99 -6.16 -0.17
C VAL A 104 -2.71 -5.99 -1.66
N LEU A 105 -1.56 -5.39 -1.99
CA LEU A 105 -1.04 -5.36 -3.35
C LEU A 105 -0.14 -6.59 -3.55
N CYS A 106 -0.64 -7.56 -4.31
CA CYS A 106 0.12 -8.76 -4.63
C CYS A 106 1.17 -8.48 -5.71
N MET A 107 2.35 -9.08 -5.54
CA MET A 107 3.43 -9.00 -6.52
C MET A 107 3.54 -10.31 -7.31
N PRO A 108 3.71 -10.27 -8.65
CA PRO A 108 4.11 -11.45 -9.39
C PRO A 108 5.38 -12.05 -8.80
N LYS A 109 5.48 -13.38 -8.74
CA LYS A 109 6.68 -14.05 -8.22
C LYS A 109 7.94 -13.62 -9.00
N GLY A 110 8.96 -13.12 -8.30
CA GLY A 110 10.22 -12.68 -8.91
C GLY A 110 10.11 -11.34 -9.65
N PHE A 111 9.13 -10.50 -9.30
CA PHE A 111 9.05 -9.14 -9.81
C PHE A 111 10.17 -8.29 -9.19
N GLU A 112 11.07 -7.79 -10.03
CA GLU A 112 12.28 -7.08 -9.61
C GLU A 112 12.36 -5.69 -10.27
N MET A 113 12.88 -4.73 -9.52
CA MET A 113 13.28 -3.42 -10.02
C MET A 113 14.72 -3.17 -9.60
N GLU A 114 15.59 -2.80 -10.53
CA GLU A 114 17.02 -2.54 -10.26
C GLU A 114 17.74 -3.72 -9.54
N GLY A 115 17.33 -4.95 -9.85
CA GLY A 115 17.88 -6.17 -9.23
C GLY A 115 17.43 -6.40 -7.79
N VAL A 116 16.43 -5.65 -7.30
CA VAL A 116 15.79 -5.82 -6.00
C VAL A 116 14.40 -6.40 -6.20
N GLU A 117 14.11 -7.54 -5.57
CA GLU A 117 12.77 -8.13 -5.55
C GLU A 117 11.82 -7.23 -4.75
N ILE A 118 10.75 -6.78 -5.39
CA ILE A 118 9.75 -5.91 -4.76
C ILE A 118 8.72 -6.80 -4.05
N PRO A 119 8.58 -6.69 -2.72
CA PRO A 119 7.69 -7.55 -1.95
C PRO A 119 6.23 -7.15 -2.14
N ALA A 120 5.32 -8.11 -1.93
CA ALA A 120 3.91 -7.80 -1.71
C ALA A 120 3.75 -6.96 -0.43
N CYS A 121 2.77 -6.05 -0.43
CA CYS A 121 2.59 -5.11 0.67
C CYS A 121 1.12 -4.95 1.05
N LEU A 122 0.89 -4.57 2.31
CA LEU A 122 -0.37 -4.05 2.79
C LEU A 122 -0.39 -2.53 2.61
N VAL A 123 -1.39 -2.03 1.91
CA VAL A 123 -1.64 -0.61 1.71
C VAL A 123 -2.78 -0.19 2.63
N THR A 124 -2.60 0.92 3.33
CA THR A 124 -3.65 1.61 4.08
C THR A 124 -3.73 3.05 3.64
N TYR A 125 -4.93 3.49 3.27
CA TYR A 125 -5.20 4.84 2.80
C TYR A 125 -6.44 5.37 3.51
N SER A 126 -6.25 6.32 4.42
CA SER A 126 -7.35 6.85 5.21
C SER A 126 -7.08 8.24 5.73
N ASP A 127 -8.15 8.92 6.14
CA ASP A 127 -8.08 10.23 6.78
C ASP A 127 -7.12 10.19 7.97
N TYR A 128 -6.08 11.01 7.89
CA TYR A 128 -4.95 11.04 8.82
C TYR A 128 -5.38 11.36 10.25
N ARG A 129 -6.34 12.28 10.41
CA ARG A 129 -6.82 12.72 11.73
C ARG A 129 -7.69 11.68 12.41
N SER A 130 -8.40 10.86 11.63
CA SER A 130 -9.23 9.75 12.14
C SER A 130 -8.48 8.43 12.30
N SER A 131 -7.19 8.40 11.96
CA SER A 131 -6.37 7.19 12.03
C SER A 131 -6.27 6.58 13.45
N PRO A 132 -6.21 7.37 14.55
CA PRO A 132 -6.21 6.80 15.89
C PRO A 132 -7.48 6.00 16.17
N GLU A 133 -8.65 6.55 15.85
CA GLU A 133 -9.95 5.93 16.12
C GLU A 133 -10.24 4.73 15.23
N LYS A 134 -9.80 4.78 13.96
CA LYS A 134 -10.11 3.74 12.97
C LYS A 134 -9.13 2.57 12.98
N ILE A 135 -7.89 2.80 13.41
CA ILE A 135 -6.79 1.83 13.21
C ILE A 135 -6.07 1.53 14.52
N ILE A 136 -5.59 2.55 15.24
CA ILE A 136 -4.75 2.36 16.42
C ILE A 136 -5.54 1.88 17.65
N TYR A 137 -6.56 2.62 18.06
CA TYR A 137 -7.37 2.32 19.24
C TYR A 137 -8.09 0.97 19.14
N PRO A 138 -8.63 0.57 17.97
CA PRO A 138 -9.21 -0.75 17.81
C PRO A 138 -8.23 -1.90 18.07
N PHE A 139 -6.92 -1.70 17.83
CA PHE A 139 -5.89 -2.69 18.17
C PHE A 139 -5.53 -2.66 19.65
N SER A 140 -5.35 -1.48 20.26
CA SER A 140 -5.20 -1.36 21.72
C SER A 140 -6.32 -2.07 22.47
N ASP A 141 -7.57 -1.84 22.06
CA ASP A 141 -8.75 -2.49 22.64
C ASP A 141 -8.72 -4.01 22.39
N TYR A 142 -8.30 -4.44 21.20
CA TYR A 142 -8.16 -5.86 20.86
C TYR A 142 -7.17 -6.57 21.80
N ILE A 143 -6.04 -5.98 22.15
CA ILE A 143 -5.06 -6.59 23.07
C ILE A 143 -5.29 -6.22 24.55
N ASN A 144 -6.37 -5.51 24.88
CA ASN A 144 -6.65 -4.94 26.21
C ASN A 144 -5.47 -4.15 26.77
N ALA A 145 -4.87 -3.29 25.96
CA ALA A 145 -3.81 -2.39 26.37
C ALA A 145 -4.31 -0.93 26.39
N PRO A 146 -3.64 -0.04 27.14
CA PRO A 146 -3.95 1.38 27.11
C PRO A 146 -3.90 1.95 25.69
N ARG A 147 -4.80 2.89 25.39
CA ARG A 147 -4.78 3.63 24.13
C ARG A 147 -3.60 4.61 24.16
N PRO A 148 -2.67 4.58 23.20
CA PRO A 148 -1.54 5.49 23.17
C PRO A 148 -2.00 6.92 22.88
N GLN A 149 -1.25 7.90 23.35
CA GLN A 149 -1.39 9.27 22.88
C GLN A 149 -0.74 9.36 21.50
N VAL A 150 -1.53 9.68 20.47
CA VAL A 150 -1.05 9.85 19.11
C VAL A 150 -0.91 11.34 18.85
N GLY A 151 0.33 11.81 18.71
CA GLY A 151 0.60 13.16 18.23
C GLY A 151 0.42 13.20 16.72
N LEU A 152 -0.55 13.97 16.24
CA LEU A 152 -0.71 14.24 14.81
C LEU A 152 0.16 15.46 14.46
N SER A 153 0.97 15.35 13.40
CA SER A 153 1.73 16.49 12.89
C SER A 153 0.80 17.52 12.24
N GLU A 154 1.31 18.74 12.04
CA GLU A 154 0.63 19.75 11.23
C GLU A 154 0.56 19.25 9.78
N SER A 155 -0.63 18.77 9.39
CA SER A 155 -0.99 18.44 8.02
C SER A 155 -2.27 19.19 7.65
N SER A 156 -2.53 19.30 6.33
CA SER A 156 -3.74 19.96 5.84
C SER A 156 -5.01 19.37 6.47
N GLU A 157 -6.00 20.24 6.71
CA GLU A 157 -7.32 19.79 7.14
C GLU A 157 -7.90 18.88 6.04
N ASN A 158 -8.20 17.63 6.39
CA ASN A 158 -8.64 16.55 5.50
C ASN A 158 -7.55 15.83 4.68
N SER A 159 -6.28 15.87 5.10
CA SER A 159 -5.24 15.01 4.53
C SER A 159 -5.57 13.53 4.78
N ASN A 160 -5.42 12.69 3.76
CA ASN A 160 -5.25 11.26 3.98
C ASN A 160 -3.76 10.96 4.16
N TYR A 161 -3.50 9.87 4.88
CA TYR A 161 -2.18 9.25 4.87
C TYR A 161 -2.22 7.98 4.03
N LEU A 162 -1.11 7.74 3.35
CA LEU A 162 -0.77 6.49 2.70
C LEU A 162 0.27 5.79 3.55
N SER A 163 -0.04 4.59 4.03
CA SER A 163 0.91 3.69 4.66
C SER A 163 1.06 2.43 3.83
N ILE A 164 2.31 2.01 3.65
CA ILE A 164 2.66 0.77 2.98
C ILE A 164 3.53 -0.03 3.94
N THR A 165 3.04 -1.21 4.30
CA THR A 165 3.72 -2.16 5.19
C THR A 165 4.09 -3.41 4.40
N TYR A 166 5.31 -3.93 4.60
CA TYR A 166 5.80 -5.13 3.92
C TYR A 166 6.80 -5.89 4.79
N LEU A 167 7.04 -7.16 4.47
CA LEU A 167 8.10 -7.96 5.08
C LEU A 167 9.44 -7.57 4.44
N GLU A 168 10.42 -7.16 5.25
CA GLU A 168 11.75 -6.80 4.77
C GLU A 168 12.44 -8.05 4.18
N PRO A 169 12.87 -8.03 2.91
CA PRO A 169 13.43 -9.20 2.25
C PRO A 169 14.62 -9.82 2.98
N GLY A 170 14.58 -11.15 3.14
CA GLY A 170 15.64 -11.91 3.82
C GLY A 170 15.59 -11.83 5.35
N THR A 171 14.56 -11.18 5.93
CA THR A 171 14.39 -11.06 7.39
C THR A 171 13.03 -11.60 7.84
N ILE A 172 12.77 -11.52 9.14
CA ILE A 172 11.44 -11.72 9.74
C ILE A 172 10.80 -10.40 10.17
N SER A 173 11.47 -9.29 9.90
CA SER A 173 11.08 -7.94 10.31
C SER A 173 10.16 -7.31 9.27
N TYR A 174 9.26 -6.46 9.73
CA TYR A 174 8.44 -5.66 8.85
C TYR A 174 9.02 -4.25 8.75
N ALA A 175 8.86 -3.68 7.58
CA ALA A 175 9.14 -2.29 7.28
C ALA A 175 7.84 -1.56 6.93
N ARG A 176 7.85 -0.24 7.08
CA ARG A 176 6.71 0.63 6.81
C ARG A 176 7.21 1.95 6.26
N VAL A 177 6.57 2.41 5.19
CA VAL A 177 6.70 3.78 4.69
C VAL A 177 5.36 4.48 4.82
N MET A 178 5.39 5.77 5.16
CA MET A 178 4.21 6.60 5.32
C MET A 178 4.42 7.92 4.62
N ALA A 179 3.40 8.39 3.89
CA ALA A 179 3.33 9.73 3.34
C ALA A 179 1.93 10.31 3.59
N VAL A 180 1.79 11.62 3.51
CA VAL A 180 0.47 12.27 3.41
C VAL A 180 0.19 12.67 1.97
N ASP A 181 -1.08 12.90 1.65
CA ASP A 181 -1.49 13.30 0.29
C ASP A 181 -0.68 14.46 -0.27
N ASP A 182 -0.33 15.44 0.58
CA ASP A 182 0.43 16.63 0.19
C ASP A 182 1.83 16.30 -0.39
N ASP A 183 2.38 15.12 -0.10
CA ASP A 183 3.69 14.68 -0.60
C ASP A 183 3.60 13.95 -1.96
N LEU A 184 2.41 13.46 -2.34
CA LEU A 184 2.23 12.64 -3.54
C LEU A 184 2.74 13.31 -4.84
N PRO A 185 2.53 14.63 -5.08
CA PRO A 185 3.09 15.30 -6.26
C PRO A 185 4.61 15.15 -6.35
N LYS A 186 5.31 15.27 -5.22
CA LYS A 186 6.77 15.18 -5.16
C LYS A 186 7.24 13.73 -5.31
N ILE A 187 6.54 12.79 -4.67
CA ILE A 187 6.82 11.34 -4.78
C ILE A 187 6.70 10.87 -6.24
N LEU A 188 5.63 11.26 -6.94
CA LEU A 188 5.41 10.88 -8.33
C LEU A 188 6.42 11.51 -9.30
N SER A 189 6.93 12.69 -8.95
CA SER A 189 7.94 13.41 -9.73
C SER A 189 9.37 12.97 -9.42
N ALA A 190 9.57 12.14 -8.39
CA ALA A 190 10.88 11.65 -8.00
C ALA A 190 11.40 10.64 -9.04
N GLU A 191 12.62 10.87 -9.52
CA GLU A 191 13.30 10.00 -10.48
C GLU A 191 14.22 8.97 -9.81
N THR A 192 14.58 9.19 -8.54
CA THR A 192 15.46 8.31 -7.77
C THR A 192 14.90 8.02 -6.38
N PRO A 193 15.34 6.92 -5.72
CA PRO A 193 14.97 6.62 -4.35
C PRO A 193 15.30 7.75 -3.36
N GLU A 194 16.44 8.43 -3.53
CA GLU A 194 16.88 9.54 -2.68
C GLU A 194 15.96 10.74 -2.82
N ALA A 195 15.61 11.12 -4.05
CA ALA A 195 14.68 12.23 -4.29
C ALA A 195 13.29 11.94 -3.71
N CYS A 196 12.83 10.69 -3.78
CA CYS A 196 11.57 10.26 -3.16
C CYS A 196 11.64 10.34 -1.63
N ARG A 197 12.77 9.94 -1.05
CA ARG A 197 13.00 10.04 0.39
C ARG A 197 13.00 11.50 0.86
N ASP A 198 13.72 12.38 0.16
CA ASP A 198 13.77 13.80 0.47
C ASP A 198 12.38 14.46 0.34
N ALA A 199 11.54 13.97 -0.57
CA ALA A 199 10.17 14.42 -0.74
C ALA A 199 9.25 14.05 0.43
N ILE A 200 9.38 12.83 0.96
CA ILE A 200 8.61 12.34 2.11
C ILE A 200 9.12 12.99 3.41
N GLY A 201 10.44 13.20 3.52
CA GLY A 201 11.09 13.74 4.70
C GLY A 201 11.13 12.74 5.86
N ASP A 202 11.67 13.21 7.00
CA ASP A 202 11.73 12.40 8.21
C ASP A 202 10.43 12.54 9.02
N TYR A 203 9.51 11.59 8.87
CA TYR A 203 8.34 11.50 9.76
C TYR A 203 8.78 11.04 11.15
N GLY A 204 9.14 12.02 12.00
CA GLY A 204 9.75 11.88 13.32
C GLY A 204 8.94 11.17 14.42
N PHE A 205 7.94 10.36 14.06
CA PHE A 205 7.20 9.54 15.04
C PHE A 205 7.89 8.18 15.32
N PHE A 206 8.72 7.68 14.39
CA PHE A 206 9.49 6.44 14.60
C PHE A 206 10.97 6.70 14.29
N ASP A 207 11.81 6.59 15.32
CA ASP A 207 13.26 6.84 15.34
C ASP A 207 14.12 5.88 14.47
N ARG A 208 13.61 5.37 13.33
CA ARG A 208 14.31 4.37 12.49
C ARG A 208 14.89 4.89 11.17
N LEU A 209 14.91 6.20 10.93
CA LEU A 209 15.39 6.76 9.65
C LEU A 209 16.90 6.87 9.52
N THR A 210 17.67 6.56 10.57
CA THR A 210 19.13 6.72 10.57
C THR A 210 19.92 5.52 10.00
N SER A 211 19.28 4.41 9.62
CA SER A 211 19.99 3.27 8.99
C SER A 211 19.16 2.45 8.00
N MET A 212 18.38 3.11 7.13
CA MET A 212 17.74 2.42 6.01
C MET A 212 18.80 1.91 5.02
N ASN A 213 18.77 0.61 4.72
CA ASN A 213 19.69 0.05 3.73
C ASN A 213 19.22 0.42 2.30
N GLU A 214 20.14 0.34 1.33
CA GLU A 214 19.88 0.70 -0.07
C GLU A 214 18.71 -0.07 -0.68
N LYS A 215 18.59 -1.37 -0.38
CA LYS A 215 17.48 -2.20 -0.87
C LYS A 215 16.13 -1.71 -0.36
N ASP A 216 16.07 -1.32 0.91
CA ASP A 216 14.85 -0.82 1.52
C ASP A 216 14.44 0.52 0.91
N MET A 217 15.39 1.42 0.63
CA MET A 217 15.11 2.67 -0.11
C MET A 217 14.52 2.40 -1.50
N ILE A 218 15.10 1.45 -2.24
CA ILE A 218 14.59 1.02 -3.56
C ILE A 218 13.17 0.47 -3.44
N ILE A 219 12.92 -0.41 -2.47
CA ILE A 219 11.59 -1.01 -2.25
C ILE A 219 10.55 0.07 -1.94
N GLN A 220 10.85 0.97 -0.99
CA GLN A 220 9.91 2.02 -0.60
C GLN A 220 9.61 2.96 -1.78
N PHE A 221 10.64 3.35 -2.55
CA PHE A 221 10.47 4.16 -3.75
C PHE A 221 9.50 3.50 -4.75
N TYR A 222 9.77 2.25 -5.12
CA TYR A 222 8.96 1.55 -6.12
C TYR A 222 7.55 1.23 -5.62
N LEU A 223 7.36 0.87 -4.35
CA LEU A 223 6.04 0.65 -3.78
C LEU A 223 5.22 1.93 -3.70
N MET A 224 5.80 3.04 -3.22
CA MET A 224 5.12 4.33 -3.14
C MET A 224 4.71 4.81 -4.53
N LYS A 225 5.64 4.75 -5.49
CA LYS A 225 5.35 5.12 -6.88
C LYS A 225 4.28 4.23 -7.47
N LEU A 226 4.39 2.90 -7.34
CA LEU A 226 3.41 1.96 -7.88
C LEU A 226 2.00 2.16 -7.31
N VAL A 227 1.86 2.27 -5.98
CA VAL A 227 0.55 2.46 -5.34
C VAL A 227 -0.07 3.79 -5.77
N SER A 228 0.73 4.85 -5.82
CA SER A 228 0.26 6.17 -6.30
C SER A 228 -0.16 6.12 -7.77
N SER A 229 0.65 5.47 -8.62
CA SER A 229 0.35 5.22 -10.04
C SER A 229 -0.94 4.43 -10.23
N ILE A 230 -1.22 3.42 -9.39
CA ILE A 230 -2.48 2.65 -9.43
C ILE A 230 -3.68 3.55 -9.13
N GLY A 231 -3.59 4.40 -8.09
CA GLY A 231 -4.66 5.35 -7.77
C GLY A 231 -4.96 6.27 -8.95
N ILE A 232 -3.92 6.85 -9.54
CA ILE A 232 -4.04 7.72 -10.71
C ILE A 232 -4.63 6.98 -11.92
N TYR A 233 -4.11 5.80 -12.22
CA TYR A 233 -4.57 4.96 -13.32
C TYR A 233 -6.05 4.63 -13.19
N LEU A 234 -6.51 4.29 -11.99
CA LEU A 234 -7.91 3.96 -11.73
C LEU A 234 -8.82 5.21 -11.80
N ILE A 235 -8.37 6.36 -11.31
CA ILE A 235 -9.10 7.63 -11.47
C ILE A 235 -9.25 7.97 -12.95
N ALA A 236 -8.16 7.92 -13.72
CA ALA A 236 -8.14 8.18 -15.16
C ALA A 236 -9.06 7.22 -15.95
N ASN A 237 -9.22 5.99 -15.46
CA ASN A 237 -10.08 4.96 -16.05
C ASN A 237 -11.49 4.90 -15.46
N GLN A 238 -11.91 5.85 -14.61
CA GLN A 238 -13.20 5.82 -13.91
C GLN A 238 -13.45 4.46 -13.22
N GLN A 239 -12.40 3.92 -12.59
CA GLN A 239 -12.37 2.61 -11.90
C GLN A 239 -12.55 1.38 -12.81
N GLN A 240 -12.66 1.53 -14.14
CA GLN A 240 -12.83 0.41 -15.08
C GLN A 240 -11.59 -0.46 -15.28
N GLY A 241 -10.44 0.01 -14.76
CA GLY A 241 -9.18 -0.74 -14.70
C GLY A 241 -9.16 -1.83 -13.63
N LEU A 242 -10.19 -1.90 -12.78
CA LEU A 242 -10.30 -2.91 -11.73
C LEU A 242 -11.50 -3.84 -11.98
N LYS A 243 -11.28 -5.15 -11.90
CA LYS A 243 -12.32 -6.17 -12.10
C LYS A 243 -12.33 -7.18 -10.96
N SER A 244 -13.50 -7.46 -10.39
CA SER A 244 -13.62 -8.50 -9.37
C SER A 244 -13.21 -9.88 -9.89
N GLY A 245 -12.49 -10.64 -9.06
CA GLY A 245 -11.93 -11.95 -9.36
C GLY A 245 -10.41 -11.93 -9.57
N PHE A 246 -9.88 -13.06 -10.02
CA PHE A 246 -8.46 -13.26 -10.31
C PHE A 246 -8.17 -13.26 -11.82
N PRO A 247 -6.92 -12.99 -12.22
CA PRO A 247 -6.56 -12.99 -13.63
C PRO A 247 -6.58 -14.39 -14.25
N GLY A 248 -7.02 -14.47 -15.50
CA GLY A 248 -7.02 -15.70 -16.28
C GLY A 248 -8.18 -16.66 -15.98
N LYS A 249 -7.99 -17.94 -16.36
CA LYS A 249 -9.01 -19.00 -16.25
C LYS A 249 -8.83 -19.91 -15.03
N LEU A 250 -7.65 -19.89 -14.42
CA LEU A 250 -7.28 -20.76 -13.31
C LEU A 250 -6.99 -19.91 -12.07
N PRO A 251 -7.42 -20.36 -10.87
CA PRO A 251 -7.10 -19.66 -9.63
C PRO A 251 -5.58 -19.49 -9.47
N PRO A 252 -5.12 -18.30 -9.05
CA PRO A 252 -3.70 -18.07 -8.81
C PRO A 252 -3.22 -18.86 -7.60
N LYS A 253 -1.92 -19.14 -7.58
CA LYS A 253 -1.22 -19.62 -6.39
C LYS A 253 -0.73 -18.41 -5.59
N PHE A 254 -1.08 -18.36 -4.32
CA PHE A 254 -0.53 -17.38 -3.38
C PHE A 254 0.61 -18.01 -2.58
N LEU A 255 1.74 -17.32 -2.53
CA LEU A 255 2.81 -17.58 -1.56
C LEU A 255 2.47 -16.80 -0.28
N ASP A 256 2.79 -17.38 0.88
CA ASP A 256 2.75 -16.71 2.19
C ASP A 256 1.38 -16.22 2.71
N ARG A 257 0.30 -16.52 1.99
CA ARG A 257 -1.08 -16.27 2.45
C ARG A 257 -1.43 -17.17 3.63
N ASP A 258 -1.98 -16.57 4.70
CA ASP A 258 -2.62 -17.34 5.78
C ASP A 258 -3.78 -18.18 5.19
N PRO A 259 -3.74 -19.52 5.30
CA PRO A 259 -4.78 -20.39 4.74
C PRO A 259 -6.15 -20.21 5.40
N ALA A 260 -6.22 -19.65 6.61
CA ALA A 260 -7.47 -19.38 7.31
C ALA A 260 -8.19 -18.12 6.79
N PHE A 261 -7.55 -17.31 5.94
CA PHE A 261 -8.09 -16.03 5.48
C PHE A 261 -8.89 -16.17 4.19
N SER A 262 -10.16 -15.78 4.27
CA SER A 262 -10.94 -15.42 3.08
C SER A 262 -10.53 -14.04 2.58
N ILE A 263 -10.25 -13.92 1.29
CA ILE A 263 -9.86 -12.68 0.62
C ILE A 263 -10.82 -12.34 -0.52
N ARG A 264 -11.00 -11.05 -0.80
CA ARG A 264 -11.70 -10.58 -2.00
C ARG A 264 -10.68 -10.16 -3.04
N MET A 265 -10.65 -10.89 -4.15
CA MET A 265 -9.69 -10.64 -5.21
C MET A 265 -10.25 -9.65 -6.21
N ASN A 266 -9.40 -8.72 -6.63
CA ASN A 266 -9.63 -7.78 -7.70
C ASN A 266 -8.43 -7.79 -8.64
N THR A 267 -8.69 -7.90 -9.93
CA THR A 267 -7.68 -7.89 -10.98
C THR A 267 -7.53 -6.48 -11.52
N LEU A 268 -6.31 -5.95 -11.46
CA LEU A 268 -5.89 -4.73 -12.15
C LEU A 268 -5.60 -5.10 -13.61
N LEU A 269 -6.45 -4.63 -14.52
CA LEU A 269 -6.43 -4.94 -15.94
C LEU A 269 -5.41 -4.07 -16.66
N ASN A 270 -4.68 -4.64 -17.62
CA ASN A 270 -3.90 -3.82 -18.55
C ASN A 270 -4.81 -3.26 -19.64
N LYS A 271 -5.59 -2.24 -19.28
CA LYS A 271 -6.38 -1.46 -20.23
C LYS A 271 -5.73 -0.10 -20.42
N PRO A 272 -5.54 0.33 -21.68
CA PRO A 272 -5.29 1.75 -21.91
C PRO A 272 -6.47 2.56 -21.36
N PRO A 273 -6.24 3.81 -20.91
CA PRO A 273 -7.30 4.74 -20.57
C PRO A 273 -8.35 4.77 -21.68
N VAL A 274 -9.62 4.88 -21.32
CA VAL A 274 -10.66 5.15 -22.30
C VAL A 274 -10.30 6.47 -22.98
N GLU A 275 -9.82 6.39 -24.23
CA GLU A 275 -9.55 7.57 -25.04
C GLU A 275 -10.84 8.40 -25.12
N THR A 276 -10.84 9.58 -24.52
CA THR A 276 -11.69 10.67 -25.04
C THR A 276 -11.12 11.02 -26.41
N PHE A 277 -11.58 10.31 -27.45
CA PHE A 277 -11.24 10.45 -28.87
C PHE A 277 -10.37 11.67 -29.23
N VAL A 278 -9.07 11.47 -29.42
CA VAL A 278 -8.25 12.26 -30.36
C VAL A 278 -7.22 11.32 -31.01
N GLU A 279 -7.23 11.30 -32.35
CA GLU A 279 -6.45 10.38 -33.19
C GLU A 279 -4.91 10.49 -33.05
N LYS A 280 -4.30 9.29 -32.93
CA LYS A 280 -2.94 8.82 -33.31
C LYS A 280 -1.96 8.49 -32.17
N PRO A 281 -1.23 7.35 -32.28
CA PRO A 281 -0.32 6.89 -31.24
C PRO A 281 1.05 7.56 -31.37
N GLN A 282 1.43 8.32 -30.35
CA GLN A 282 2.82 8.64 -30.00
C GLN A 282 3.03 8.32 -28.51
N ALA A 283 4.28 8.07 -28.13
CA ALA A 283 4.70 7.59 -26.81
C ALA A 283 3.91 8.23 -25.66
N ALA A 284 3.28 7.41 -24.82
CA ALA A 284 2.35 7.84 -23.78
C ALA A 284 3.02 8.78 -22.77
N ARG A 285 2.68 10.08 -22.83
CA ARG A 285 2.94 11.06 -21.76
C ARG A 285 1.62 11.26 -21.01
N TRP A 286 1.63 11.14 -19.69
CA TRP A 286 0.42 11.28 -18.87
C TRP A 286 0.44 12.62 -18.14
N HIS A 287 -0.36 13.59 -18.60
CA HIS A 287 -0.52 14.85 -17.88
C HIS A 287 -1.83 14.89 -17.12
N PHE A 288 -1.79 15.19 -15.82
CA PHE A 288 -2.95 15.59 -15.04
C PHE A 288 -2.88 17.09 -14.80
N SER A 289 -3.78 17.85 -15.42
CA SER A 289 -4.00 19.25 -15.08
C SER A 289 -5.32 19.38 -14.31
N GLN A 290 -5.26 20.02 -13.14
CA GLN A 290 -6.45 20.48 -12.42
C GLN A 290 -6.59 21.97 -12.72
N GLU A 291 -7.60 22.35 -13.52
CA GLU A 291 -7.91 23.76 -13.74
C GLU A 291 -8.39 24.38 -12.42
N GLN A 292 -7.62 25.33 -11.88
CA GLN A 292 -8.04 26.12 -10.72
C GLN A 292 -9.19 27.06 -11.13
N ARG A 293 -10.42 26.73 -10.72
CA ARG A 293 -11.53 27.69 -10.64
C ARG A 293 -11.71 28.16 -9.21
N GLY A 294 -11.82 29.48 -9.02
CA GLY A 294 -11.87 30.16 -7.72
C GLY A 294 -13.14 29.92 -6.90
N ASP A 295 -14.09 29.17 -7.45
CA ASP A 295 -15.45 28.94 -6.96
C ASP A 295 -15.73 27.46 -6.59
N TYR A 296 -14.67 26.67 -6.36
CA TYR A 296 -14.77 25.22 -6.15
C TYR A 296 -15.05 24.79 -4.68
N ASN A 297 -16.27 24.31 -4.41
CA ASN A 297 -16.71 23.75 -3.11
C ASN A 297 -16.66 22.21 -3.04
N GLY A 298 -15.53 21.60 -3.43
CA GLY A 298 -15.11 20.30 -2.88
C GLY A 298 -15.82 19.01 -3.34
N SER A 299 -16.68 19.00 -4.37
CA SER A 299 -17.52 17.81 -4.65
C SER A 299 -17.72 17.38 -6.12
N SER A 300 -17.06 18.00 -7.09
CA SER A 300 -17.18 17.58 -8.50
C SER A 300 -15.87 16.94 -9.00
N MET A 301 -15.96 15.68 -9.43
CA MET A 301 -14.90 14.91 -10.11
C MET A 301 -14.69 15.36 -11.58
N ASP A 302 -15.41 16.38 -12.07
CA ASP A 302 -15.47 16.73 -13.50
C ASP A 302 -14.24 17.51 -14.02
N ASN A 303 -13.20 17.71 -13.21
CA ASN A 303 -12.12 18.66 -13.49
C ASN A 303 -10.73 18.02 -13.70
N ILE A 304 -10.65 16.72 -13.95
CA ILE A 304 -9.40 16.06 -14.32
C ILE A 304 -9.31 16.02 -15.85
N LYS A 305 -8.49 16.89 -16.44
CA LYS A 305 -8.15 16.82 -17.86
C LYS A 305 -6.86 16.04 -18.06
N LEU A 306 -6.91 15.07 -18.97
CA LEU A 306 -5.75 14.37 -19.52
C LEU A 306 -5.25 15.17 -20.72
N ASP A 307 -4.17 15.92 -20.55
CA ASP A 307 -3.57 16.68 -21.64
C ASP A 307 -2.44 15.87 -22.32
N TRP A 308 -2.38 15.94 -23.64
CA TRP A 308 -1.30 15.37 -24.45
C TRP A 308 -0.42 16.50 -24.95
N LEU A 309 0.82 16.64 -24.43
CA LEU A 309 1.77 17.60 -24.97
C LEU A 309 2.62 16.98 -26.08
N ARG A 310 2.43 17.50 -27.30
CA ARG A 310 3.30 17.30 -28.46
C ARG A 310 4.55 18.14 -28.30
N ASP A 311 5.73 17.56 -28.53
CA ASP A 311 6.92 18.34 -28.90
C ASP A 311 6.82 18.71 -30.40
#